data_AF-A0A417IZS3-F1
#
_entry.id   AF-A0A417IZS3-F1
#
_cell.length_a   1.000
_cell.length_b   1.000
_cell.length_c   1.000
_cell.angle_alpha   90.00
_cell.angle_beta   90.00
_cell.angle_gamma   90.00
#
_symmetry.space_group_name_H-M   'P 1'
#
loop_
_entity.id
_entity.type
_entity.pdbx_description
1 polymer ?
#
loop_
_entity_poly.entity_id
_entity_poly.type
_entity_poly.pdbx_seq_one_letter_code
_entity_poly.pdbx_strand_id
1 'polypeptide(L)'
;MSVGFRSAKPGNVQTFIGTPGKRLAYVRITKTGGVAKTKDINEARIYITTEKAKERLLKAPGKTNGYYIQDVETNAKYKFSRSKGRINFPKEVRELIYDTAKGRCALCGRKITYDKMTLDHIVPLAMNGADDVSNFQCTCEAYNLFKGSVLPDDFMERITKIFLYQMDQKEGKRLLWKIVHKILNKMI
;
A
#
# COMPACT_ATOMS: atom_id res chain seq x y z
N MET A 1 -26.14 7.31 -6.62
CA MET A 1 -25.30 7.73 -7.76
C MET A 1 -23.89 7.22 -7.50
N SER A 2 -23.51 6.12 -8.16
CA SER A 2 -22.16 5.57 -8.11
C SER A 2 -21.23 6.51 -8.87
N VAL A 3 -20.35 7.21 -8.16
CA VAL A 3 -19.27 7.98 -8.78
C VAL A 3 -18.37 6.97 -9.47
N GLY A 4 -18.43 6.93 -10.79
CA GLY A 4 -17.63 6.02 -11.58
C GLY A 4 -16.16 6.39 -11.45
N PHE A 5 -15.44 5.73 -10.55
CA PHE A 5 -13.99 5.64 -10.61
C PHE A 5 -13.66 4.90 -11.90
N ARG A 6 -13.46 5.66 -12.98
CA ARG A 6 -12.76 5.15 -14.17
C ARG A 6 -11.48 4.50 -13.65
N SER A 7 -11.23 3.26 -14.09
CA SER A 7 -10.03 2.46 -13.87
C SER A 7 -8.75 3.30 -13.73
N ALA A 8 -8.52 3.85 -12.55
CA ALA A 8 -7.27 4.49 -12.21
C ALA A 8 -6.31 3.33 -12.01
N LYS A 9 -5.47 3.07 -13.02
CA LYS A 9 -4.24 2.32 -12.78
C LYS A 9 -3.54 3.05 -11.63
N PRO A 10 -2.93 2.35 -10.65
CA PRO A 10 -2.17 3.00 -9.59
C PRO A 10 -0.92 3.68 -10.17
N GLY A 11 -1.12 4.83 -10.81
CA GLY A 11 -0.11 5.74 -11.32
C GLY A 11 0.37 6.65 -10.20
N ASN A 12 1.54 7.24 -10.40
CA ASN A 12 2.28 8.09 -9.44
C ASN A 12 1.37 8.94 -8.54
N VAL A 13 1.29 8.57 -7.26
CA VAL A 13 0.42 9.19 -6.26
C VAL A 13 0.95 10.59 -5.92
N GLN A 14 0.47 11.61 -6.62
CA GLN A 14 0.76 12.99 -6.27
C GLN A 14 -0.17 13.47 -5.18
N THR A 15 0.38 14.06 -4.12
CA THR A 15 -0.41 14.53 -2.98
C THR A 15 -0.02 15.93 -2.52
N PHE A 16 -0.94 16.62 -1.86
CA PHE A 16 -0.65 17.82 -1.07
C PHE A 16 -1.21 17.68 0.34
N ILE A 17 -0.82 18.60 1.24
CA ILE A 17 -1.27 18.59 2.63
C ILE A 17 -2.21 19.79 2.85
N GLY A 18 -3.40 19.55 3.39
CA GLY A 18 -4.44 20.58 3.57
C GLY A 18 -5.26 20.42 4.85
N THR A 19 -6.05 21.46 5.18
CA THR A 19 -6.98 21.46 6.32
C THR A 19 -8.40 21.01 5.94
N PRO A 20 -9.16 20.42 6.87
CA PRO A 20 -10.59 20.18 6.68
C PRO A 20 -11.43 21.48 6.76
N GLY A 21 -12.45 21.60 5.91
CA GLY A 21 -13.56 22.54 6.08
C GLY A 21 -13.25 24.03 5.85
N LYS A 22 -13.97 24.91 6.57
CA LYS A 22 -14.06 26.37 6.35
C LYS A 22 -12.75 27.17 6.57
N ARG A 23 -11.69 26.56 7.10
CA ARG A 23 -10.35 27.18 7.27
C ARG A 23 -9.36 26.60 6.28
N LEU A 24 -9.71 26.61 5.00
CA LEU A 24 -8.92 26.01 3.93
C LEU A 24 -7.51 26.63 3.88
N ALA A 25 -6.50 25.78 4.10
CA ALA A 25 -5.10 26.14 4.01
C ALA A 25 -4.28 24.94 3.57
N TYR A 26 -3.32 25.19 2.69
CA TYR A 26 -2.40 24.20 2.13
C TYR A 26 -1.00 24.42 2.70
N VAL A 27 -0.22 23.34 2.78
CA VAL A 27 1.20 23.43 3.10
C VAL A 27 1.96 23.88 1.86
N ARG A 28 2.77 24.93 2.00
CA ARG A 28 3.81 25.33 1.05
C ARG A 28 5.18 25.35 1.71
N ILE A 29 6.23 25.34 0.90
CA ILE A 29 7.62 25.37 1.38
C ILE A 29 8.18 26.80 1.20
N THR A 30 8.83 27.32 2.25
CA THR A 30 9.52 28.62 2.18
C THR A 30 10.84 28.48 1.42
N LYS A 31 11.45 29.60 1.02
CA LYS A 31 12.78 29.63 0.39
C LYS A 31 13.85 28.92 1.24
N THR A 32 13.69 28.94 2.56
CA THR A 32 14.57 28.28 3.54
C THR A 32 14.20 26.81 3.83
N GLY A 33 13.26 26.21 3.11
CA GLY A 33 12.82 24.81 3.29
C GLY A 33 11.81 24.57 4.43
N GLY A 34 11.42 25.64 5.14
CA GLY A 34 10.46 25.63 6.23
C GLY A 34 9.01 25.45 5.78
N VAL A 35 8.16 25.03 6.73
CA VAL A 35 6.71 24.85 6.50
C VAL A 35 5.96 26.15 6.73
N ALA A 36 5.21 26.56 5.71
CA ALA A 36 4.27 27.68 5.75
C ALA A 36 2.87 27.26 5.27
N LYS A 37 1.89 28.11 5.51
CA LYS A 37 0.49 27.92 5.12
C LYS A 37 0.14 28.90 4.01
N THR A 38 -0.71 28.49 3.08
CA THR A 38 -1.26 29.33 2.02
C THR A 38 -2.74 29.00 1.81
N LYS A 39 -3.52 29.96 1.30
CA LYS A 39 -4.90 29.73 0.87
C LYS A 39 -5.00 29.41 -0.62
N ASP A 40 -3.93 29.67 -1.38
CA ASP A 40 -3.87 29.36 -2.81
C ASP A 40 -3.39 27.91 -2.98
N ILE A 41 -4.20 27.10 -3.65
CA ILE A 41 -3.86 25.71 -3.95
C ILE A 41 -2.69 25.61 -4.92
N ASN A 42 -2.48 26.62 -5.79
CA ASN A 42 -1.39 26.61 -6.77
C ASN A 42 -0.01 26.78 -6.09
N GLU A 43 0.01 27.35 -4.88
CA GLU A 43 1.21 27.45 -4.05
C GLU A 43 1.45 26.19 -3.20
N ALA A 44 0.51 25.23 -3.19
CA ALA A 44 0.63 24.03 -2.39
C ALA A 44 1.82 23.18 -2.83
N ARG A 45 2.55 22.64 -1.86
CA ARG A 45 3.62 21.68 -2.16
C ARG A 45 3.01 20.36 -2.59
N ILE A 46 3.34 19.95 -3.81
CA ILE A 46 3.08 18.60 -4.31
C ILE A 46 4.19 17.65 -3.85
N TYR A 47 3.79 16.49 -3.36
CA TYR A 47 4.64 15.36 -2.99
C TYR A 47 4.38 14.21 -3.94
N ILE A 48 5.44 13.51 -4.33
CA ILE A 48 5.39 12.39 -5.28
C ILE A 48 4.82 11.09 -4.68
N THR A 49 4.69 11.03 -3.35
CA THR A 49 4.18 9.89 -2.59
C THR A 49 3.50 10.38 -1.31
N THR A 50 2.56 9.59 -0.77
CA THR A 50 1.96 9.86 0.54
C THR A 50 2.99 9.77 1.65
N GLU A 51 4.01 8.89 1.53
CA GLU A 51 5.09 8.80 2.52
C GLU A 51 5.90 10.11 2.60
N LYS A 52 6.20 10.77 1.47
CA LYS A 52 6.88 12.09 1.48
C LYS A 52 6.04 13.20 2.10
N ALA A 53 4.72 13.16 1.89
CA ALA A 53 3.81 14.07 2.56
C ALA A 53 3.75 13.79 4.08
N LYS A 54 3.75 12.52 4.49
CA LYS A 54 3.81 12.10 5.90
C LYS A 54 5.13 12.52 6.58
N GLU A 55 6.28 12.34 5.94
CA GLU A 55 7.57 12.86 6.43
C GLU A 55 7.48 14.36 6.74
N ARG A 56 6.75 15.12 5.90
CA ARG A 56 6.55 16.55 6.14
C ARG A 56 5.64 16.83 7.33
N LEU A 57 4.54 16.09 7.49
CA LEU A 57 3.65 16.19 8.65
C LEU A 57 4.40 15.92 9.96
N LEU A 58 5.33 14.96 9.94
CA LEU A 58 6.20 14.61 11.07
C LEU A 58 7.20 15.71 11.40
N LYS A 59 7.78 16.38 10.40
CA LYS A 59 8.75 17.48 10.58
C LYS A 59 8.13 18.79 11.11
N ALA A 60 6.81 18.97 11.00
CA ALA A 60 6.14 20.21 11.40
C ALA A 60 4.82 19.95 12.17
N PRO A 61 4.86 19.25 13.31
CA PRO A 61 3.66 18.80 14.00
C PRO A 61 2.79 19.96 14.51
N GLY A 62 3.39 21.01 15.07
CA GLY A 62 2.66 22.18 15.56
C GLY A 62 1.95 22.97 14.46
N LYS A 63 2.47 22.94 13.23
CA LYS A 63 1.86 23.67 12.09
C LYS A 63 0.83 22.84 11.33
N THR A 64 0.90 21.52 11.41
CA THR A 64 0.13 20.56 10.59
C THR A 64 -0.78 19.64 11.42
N ASN A 65 -1.06 20.00 12.67
CA ASN A 65 -1.98 19.25 13.50
C ASN A 65 -3.39 19.25 12.88
N GLY A 66 -4.00 18.08 12.72
CA GLY A 66 -5.32 17.92 12.10
C GLY A 66 -5.38 18.07 10.56
N TYR A 67 -4.24 18.21 9.89
CA TYR A 67 -4.19 18.26 8.42
C TYR A 67 -4.34 16.85 7.83
N TYR A 68 -4.88 16.77 6.61
CA TYR A 68 -4.93 15.55 5.82
C TYR A 68 -3.92 15.63 4.68
N ILE A 69 -3.54 14.47 4.15
CA ILE A 69 -2.90 14.33 2.84
C ILE A 69 -4.03 14.16 1.83
N GLN A 70 -4.01 14.85 0.70
CA GLN A 70 -5.01 14.69 -0.34
C GLN A 70 -4.35 14.32 -1.65
N ASP A 71 -4.90 13.29 -2.25
CA ASP A 71 -4.58 12.82 -3.59
C ASP A 71 -5.03 13.86 -4.62
N VAL A 72 -4.11 14.22 -5.52
CA VAL A 72 -4.34 15.25 -6.54
C VAL A 72 -5.33 14.77 -7.60
N GLU A 73 -5.29 13.48 -7.95
CA GLU A 73 -6.08 12.92 -9.05
C GLU A 73 -7.49 12.54 -8.56
N THR A 74 -7.55 11.78 -7.47
CA THR A 74 -8.82 11.22 -6.96
C THR A 74 -9.52 12.12 -5.96
N ASN A 75 -8.87 13.19 -5.48
CA ASN A 75 -9.32 14.03 -4.37
C ASN A 75 -9.55 13.28 -3.05
N ALA A 76 -9.12 12.01 -2.96
CA ALA A 76 -9.23 11.23 -1.75
C ALA A 76 -8.38 11.83 -0.63
N LYS A 77 -8.92 11.85 0.59
CA LYS A 77 -8.29 12.48 1.76
C LYS A 77 -7.83 11.42 2.75
N TYR A 78 -6.54 11.40 3.04
CA TYR A 78 -5.87 10.45 3.92
C TYR A 78 -5.50 11.13 5.23
N LYS A 79 -5.89 10.52 6.35
CA LYS A 79 -5.63 11.07 7.68
C LYS A 79 -4.38 10.42 8.27
N PHE A 80 -3.40 11.21 8.65
CA PHE A 80 -2.23 10.68 9.35
C PHE A 80 -2.53 10.45 10.84
N SER A 81 -2.44 9.18 11.29
CA SER A 81 -2.58 8.79 12.68
C SER A 81 -1.23 8.89 13.40
N ARG A 82 -0.99 10.03 14.07
CA ARG A 82 0.27 10.27 14.81
C ARG A 82 0.58 9.20 15.86
N SER A 83 -0.44 8.70 16.58
CA SER A 83 -0.27 7.64 17.59
C SER A 83 0.16 6.29 17.01
N LYS A 84 -0.25 6.01 15.77
CA LYS A 84 0.05 4.74 15.08
C LYS A 84 1.20 4.85 14.11
N GLY A 85 1.67 6.06 13.81
CA GLY A 85 2.66 6.33 12.77
C GLY A 85 2.22 5.93 11.35
N ARG A 86 0.91 5.77 11.10
CA ARG A 86 0.35 5.25 9.84
C ARG A 86 -0.68 6.19 9.22
N ILE A 87 -0.83 6.11 7.90
CA ILE A 87 -1.93 6.78 7.21
C ILE A 87 -3.19 5.92 7.30
N ASN A 88 -4.28 6.57 7.70
CA ASN A 88 -5.61 5.99 7.65
C ASN A 88 -6.22 6.34 6.30
N PHE A 89 -6.33 5.32 5.45
CA PHE A 89 -7.02 5.40 4.17
C PHE A 89 -8.54 5.31 4.38
N PRO A 90 -9.31 6.12 3.66
CA PRO A 90 -10.76 6.13 3.80
C PRO A 90 -11.38 4.89 3.14
N LYS A 91 -12.66 4.63 3.42
CA LYS A 91 -13.37 3.41 3.01
C LYS A 91 -13.32 3.23 1.49
N GLU A 92 -13.48 4.32 0.75
CA GLU A 92 -13.56 4.36 -0.70
C GLU A 92 -12.26 3.87 -1.35
N VAL A 93 -11.10 4.18 -0.75
CA VAL A 93 -9.81 3.66 -1.22
C VAL A 93 -9.67 2.17 -0.96
N ARG A 94 -10.15 1.70 0.20
CA ARG A 94 -10.15 0.26 0.52
C ARG A 94 -11.06 -0.51 -0.44
N GLU A 95 -12.24 0.03 -0.75
CA GLU A 95 -13.18 -0.53 -1.72
C GLU A 95 -12.57 -0.57 -3.12
N LEU A 96 -11.90 0.50 -3.56
CA LEU A 96 -11.17 0.52 -4.83
C LEU A 96 -10.14 -0.62 -4.94
N ILE A 97 -9.33 -0.83 -3.91
CA ILE A 97 -8.32 -1.90 -3.89
C ILE A 97 -8.97 -3.28 -3.92
N TYR A 98 -10.08 -3.45 -3.19
CA TYR A 98 -10.86 -4.70 -3.17
C TYR A 98 -11.46 -5.03 -4.54
N ASP A 99 -12.10 -4.05 -5.17
CA ASP A 99 -12.77 -4.20 -6.46
C ASP A 99 -11.76 -4.44 -7.58
N THR A 100 -10.62 -3.75 -7.55
CA THR A 100 -9.50 -3.98 -8.46
C THR A 100 -8.97 -5.42 -8.35
N ALA A 101 -8.91 -5.95 -7.12
CA ALA A 101 -8.56 -7.34 -6.86
C ALA A 101 -9.69 -8.34 -7.15
N LYS A 102 -10.86 -7.87 -7.61
CA LYS A 102 -12.06 -8.68 -7.90
C LYS A 102 -12.47 -9.55 -6.71
N GLY A 103 -12.32 -9.01 -5.49
CA GLY A 103 -12.59 -9.70 -4.23
C GLY A 103 -11.71 -10.94 -4.00
N ARG A 104 -10.47 -10.96 -4.52
CA ARG A 104 -9.52 -12.06 -4.33
C ARG A 104 -8.28 -11.61 -3.57
N CYS A 105 -7.77 -12.49 -2.73
CA CYS A 105 -6.47 -12.30 -2.08
C CYS A 105 -5.35 -12.38 -3.13
N ALA A 106 -4.49 -11.36 -3.17
CA ALA A 106 -3.34 -11.28 -4.06
C ALA A 106 -2.28 -12.36 -3.78
N LEU A 107 -2.19 -12.85 -2.54
CA LEU A 107 -1.17 -13.83 -2.13
C LEU A 107 -1.61 -15.29 -2.33
N CYS A 108 -2.91 -15.61 -2.17
CA CYS A 108 -3.40 -16.99 -2.23
C CYS A 108 -4.49 -17.24 -3.28
N GLY A 109 -4.96 -16.19 -3.98
CA GLY A 109 -5.95 -16.26 -5.05
C GLY A 109 -7.40 -16.55 -4.62
N ARG A 110 -7.63 -16.89 -3.34
CA ARG A 110 -8.97 -17.21 -2.81
C ARG A 110 -9.87 -15.98 -2.84
N LYS A 111 -11.16 -16.19 -3.11
CA LYS A 111 -12.18 -15.16 -2.92
C LYS A 111 -12.30 -14.84 -1.43
N ILE A 112 -12.38 -13.56 -1.12
CA ILE A 112 -12.59 -13.04 0.23
C ILE A 112 -13.66 -11.97 0.19
N THR A 113 -14.41 -11.83 1.28
CA THR A 113 -15.37 -10.75 1.46
C THR A 113 -14.66 -9.48 1.91
N TYR A 114 -15.28 -8.32 1.67
CA TYR A 114 -14.68 -7.01 2.00
C TYR A 114 -14.35 -6.87 3.51
N ASP A 115 -15.19 -7.40 4.40
CA ASP A 115 -14.98 -7.41 5.85
C ASP A 115 -13.75 -8.23 6.28
N LYS A 116 -13.37 -9.24 5.49
CA LYS A 116 -12.21 -10.11 5.75
C LYS A 116 -10.95 -9.66 5.02
N MET A 117 -11.01 -8.57 4.26
CA MET A 117 -9.85 -8.04 3.55
C MET A 117 -8.94 -7.26 4.50
N THR A 118 -7.64 -7.43 4.29
CA THR A 118 -6.60 -6.56 4.81
C THR A 118 -5.90 -5.84 3.66
N LEU A 119 -5.36 -4.66 3.95
CA LEU A 119 -4.39 -4.01 3.07
C LEU A 119 -3.00 -4.51 3.46
N ASP A 120 -2.29 -5.11 2.51
CA ASP A 120 -0.88 -5.47 2.64
C ASP A 120 -0.05 -4.55 1.76
N HIS A 121 1.15 -4.19 2.24
CA HIS A 121 2.12 -3.45 1.45
C HIS A 121 2.88 -4.44 0.56
N ILE A 122 2.84 -4.25 -0.77
CA ILE A 122 3.57 -5.08 -1.74
C ILE A 122 5.06 -5.06 -1.38
N VAL A 123 5.65 -3.87 -1.30
CA VAL A 123 6.95 -3.63 -0.66
C VAL A 123 6.72 -3.27 0.80
N PRO A 124 7.21 -4.06 1.78
CA PRO A 124 7.02 -3.76 3.20
C PRO A 124 7.61 -2.42 3.62
N LEU A 125 7.00 -1.76 4.61
CA LEU A 125 7.51 -0.51 5.20
C LEU A 125 8.95 -0.64 5.72
N ALA A 126 9.30 -1.79 6.32
CA ALA A 126 10.65 -2.07 6.81
C ALA A 126 11.72 -2.05 5.69
N MET A 127 11.29 -2.24 4.44
CA MET A 127 12.11 -2.23 3.23
C MET A 127 11.91 -0.93 2.43
N ASN A 128 11.55 0.17 3.10
CA ASN A 128 11.26 1.49 2.50
C ASN A 128 10.08 1.51 1.52
N GLY A 129 9.15 0.56 1.64
CA GLY A 129 7.86 0.64 0.96
C GLY A 129 7.07 1.87 1.40
N ALA A 130 6.39 2.51 0.47
CA ALA A 130 5.58 3.69 0.77
C ALA A 130 4.20 3.28 1.32
N ASP A 131 3.67 4.06 2.25
CA ASP A 131 2.28 3.93 2.71
C ASP A 131 1.35 4.61 1.69
N ASP A 132 1.17 3.97 0.54
CA ASP A 132 0.53 4.51 -0.66
C ASP A 132 -0.41 3.51 -1.34
N VAL A 133 -1.45 4.02 -2.01
CA VAL A 133 -2.44 3.19 -2.74
C VAL A 133 -1.78 2.27 -3.77
N SER A 134 -0.75 2.76 -4.46
CA SER A 134 -0.01 1.99 -5.45
C SER A 134 0.85 0.86 -4.87
N ASN A 135 1.18 0.94 -3.58
CA ASN A 135 1.93 -0.10 -2.87
C ASN A 135 1.00 -1.03 -2.08
N PHE A 136 -0.32 -0.92 -2.21
CA PHE A 136 -1.25 -1.81 -1.54
C PHE A 136 -1.76 -2.95 -2.41
N GLN A 137 -1.98 -4.09 -1.77
CA GLN A 137 -2.69 -5.22 -2.34
C GLN A 137 -3.76 -5.75 -1.38
N CYS A 138 -4.85 -6.26 -1.97
CA CYS A 138 -5.94 -6.91 -1.25
C CYS A 138 -5.50 -8.30 -0.78
N THR A 139 -5.48 -8.56 0.52
CA THR A 139 -5.06 -9.84 1.08
C THR A 139 -6.03 -10.34 2.14
N CYS A 140 -6.05 -11.65 2.37
CA CYS A 140 -6.65 -12.19 3.58
C CYS A 140 -5.66 -12.08 4.74
N GLU A 141 -6.16 -11.92 5.97
CA GLU A 141 -5.35 -11.77 7.18
C GLU A 141 -4.29 -12.88 7.33
N ALA A 142 -4.67 -14.15 7.14
CA ALA A 142 -3.77 -15.28 7.34
C ALA A 142 -2.51 -15.22 6.45
N TYR A 143 -2.67 -14.93 5.16
CA TYR A 143 -1.53 -14.82 4.23
C TYR A 143 -0.80 -13.49 4.34
N ASN A 144 -1.49 -12.41 4.73
CA ASN A 144 -0.83 -11.14 5.05
C ASN A 144 0.15 -11.32 6.23
N LEU A 145 -0.31 -11.97 7.31
CA LEU A 145 0.53 -12.30 8.45
C LEU A 145 1.68 -13.24 8.08
N PHE A 146 1.41 -14.25 7.24
CA PHE A 146 2.42 -15.19 6.77
C PHE A 146 3.50 -14.52 5.89
N LYS A 147 3.13 -13.55 5.04
CA LYS A 147 4.09 -12.74 4.29
C LYS A 147 4.90 -11.83 5.22
N GLY A 148 4.25 -11.17 6.16
CA GLY A 148 4.91 -10.26 7.11
C GLY A 148 5.70 -9.16 6.39
N SER A 149 6.92 -8.88 6.86
CA SER A 149 7.79 -7.83 6.33
C SER A 149 8.75 -8.31 5.24
N VAL A 150 8.37 -9.36 4.51
CA VAL A 150 9.19 -9.98 3.47
C VAL A 150 8.82 -9.44 2.09
N LEU A 151 9.80 -9.27 1.20
CA LEU A 151 9.55 -8.88 -0.18
C LEU A 151 8.81 -9.98 -0.95
N PRO A 152 8.10 -9.64 -2.05
CA PRO A 152 7.37 -10.63 -2.84
C PRO A 152 8.26 -11.80 -3.31
N ASP A 153 9.46 -11.52 -3.81
CA ASP A 153 10.37 -12.55 -4.35
C ASP A 153 10.87 -13.48 -3.23
N ASP A 154 11.35 -12.91 -2.12
CA ASP A 154 11.77 -13.66 -0.93
C ASP A 154 10.61 -14.51 -0.37
N PHE A 155 9.38 -14.00 -0.43
CA PHE A 155 8.19 -14.71 0.02
C PHE A 155 7.91 -15.94 -0.86
N MET A 156 7.99 -15.77 -2.19
CA MET A 156 7.82 -16.85 -3.15
C MET A 156 8.93 -17.89 -3.05
N GLU A 157 10.17 -17.47 -2.82
CA GLU A 157 11.30 -18.37 -2.60
C GLU A 157 11.08 -19.24 -1.36
N ARG A 158 10.64 -18.64 -0.24
CA ARG A 158 10.30 -19.36 1.00
C ARG A 158 9.21 -20.39 0.78
N ILE A 159 8.12 -20.02 0.10
CA ILE A 159 7.02 -20.94 -0.22
C ILE A 159 7.54 -22.11 -1.05
N THR A 160 8.33 -21.81 -2.09
CA THR A 160 8.89 -22.80 -3.00
C THR A 160 9.80 -23.79 -2.27
N LYS A 161 10.72 -23.29 -1.44
CA LYS A 161 11.60 -24.13 -0.62
C LYS A 161 10.82 -25.06 0.30
N ILE A 162 9.81 -24.54 1.00
CA ILE A 162 8.95 -25.34 1.87
C ILE A 162 8.21 -26.41 1.06
N PHE A 163 7.61 -26.03 -0.08
CA PHE A 163 6.89 -26.96 -0.96
C PHE A 163 7.79 -28.09 -1.45
N LEU A 164 8.97 -27.77 -2.01
CA LEU A 164 9.91 -28.76 -2.52
C LEU A 164 10.34 -29.73 -1.42
N TYR A 165 10.69 -29.23 -0.23
CA TYR A 165 11.06 -30.07 0.91
C TYR A 165 9.93 -31.02 1.31
N GLN A 166 8.71 -30.53 1.47
CA GLN A 166 7.55 -31.36 1.85
C GLN A 166 7.23 -32.43 0.79
N MET A 167 7.38 -32.09 -0.49
CA MET A 167 7.21 -33.03 -1.59
C MET A 167 8.32 -34.08 -1.65
N ASP A 168 9.58 -33.71 -1.39
CA ASP A 168 10.67 -34.68 -1.27
C ASP A 168 10.43 -35.69 -0.14
N GLN A 169 9.91 -35.24 1.01
CA GLN A 169 9.56 -36.15 2.10
C GLN A 169 8.45 -37.14 1.72
N LYS A 170 7.42 -36.67 1.00
CA LYS A 170 6.24 -37.47 0.66
C LYS A 170 6.45 -38.37 -0.56
N GLU A 171 7.13 -37.86 -1.59
CA GLU A 171 7.16 -38.41 -2.94
C GLU A 171 8.58 -38.71 -3.45
N GLY A 172 9.63 -38.43 -2.66
CA GLY A 172 11.05 -38.51 -3.05
C GLY A 172 11.51 -39.81 -3.71
N LYS A 173 10.87 -40.94 -3.36
CA LYS A 173 11.18 -42.26 -3.93
C LYS A 173 10.54 -42.50 -5.30
N ARG A 174 9.49 -41.75 -5.68
CA ARG A 174 8.77 -41.95 -6.94
C ARG A 174 9.55 -41.36 -8.10
N LEU A 175 9.74 -42.14 -9.16
CA LEU A 175 10.42 -41.69 -10.38
C LEU A 175 9.73 -40.46 -11.01
N LEU A 176 8.39 -40.44 -10.99
CA LEU A 176 7.61 -39.30 -11.47
C LEU A 176 7.98 -38.00 -10.74
N TRP A 177 8.13 -38.05 -9.41
CA TRP A 177 8.56 -36.88 -8.65
C TRP A 177 9.98 -36.44 -9.02
N LYS A 178 10.93 -37.37 -9.19
CA LYS A 178 12.29 -37.02 -9.64
C LYS A 178 12.29 -36.28 -10.99
N ILE A 179 11.41 -36.69 -11.91
CA ILE A 179 11.23 -36.01 -13.20
C ILE A 179 10.63 -34.61 -12.99
N VAL A 180 9.53 -34.50 -12.24
CA VAL A 180 8.84 -33.23 -11.96
C VAL A 180 9.75 -32.25 -11.22
N HIS A 181 10.48 -32.70 -10.19
CA HIS A 181 11.40 -31.89 -9.40
C HIS A 181 12.50 -31.29 -10.29
N LYS A 182 13.07 -32.07 -11.22
CA LYS A 182 14.05 -31.56 -12.19
C LYS A 182 13.46 -30.50 -13.13
N ILE A 183 12.17 -30.60 -13.49
CA ILE A 183 11.49 -29.59 -14.31
C ILE A 183 11.22 -28.33 -13.48
N LEU A 184 10.71 -28.46 -12.25
CA LEU A 184 10.44 -27.34 -11.36
C LEU A 184 11.71 -26.51 -11.10
N ASN A 185 12.84 -27.15 -10.80
CA ASN A 185 14.13 -26.47 -10.58
C ASN A 185 14.70 -25.76 -11.82
N LYS A 186 14.11 -25.93 -13.01
CA LYS A 186 14.46 -25.15 -14.21
C LYS A 186 13.53 -23.95 -14.45
N MET A 187 12.38 -23.93 -13.79
CA MET A 187 11.35 -22.88 -13.92
C MET A 187 11.46 -21.82 -12.83
N ILE A 188 12.03 -22.19 -11.70
CA ILE A 188 12.37 -21.34 -10.55
C ILE A 188 13.80 -20.86 -10.74
#